data_AF-A0A2D4QHU6-F1
#
_entry.id   AF-A0A2D4QHU6-F1
#
_cell.length_a   1.000
_cell.length_b   1.000
_cell.length_c   1.000
_cell.angle_alpha   90.00
_cell.angle_beta   90.00
_cell.angle_gamma   90.00
#
_symmetry.space_group_name_H-M   'P 1'
#
loop_
_entity.id
_entity.type
_entity.pdbx_description
1 polymer ?
#
loop_
_entity_poly.entity_id
_entity_poly.type
_entity_poly.pdbx_seq_one_letter_code
_entity_poly.pdbx_strand_id
1 'polypeptide(L)'
;MPEPKRTISDLRNRERGREEPFLEGYTDVEWEMVSVLWVDAESDGGSGWQDPEEMMEYARRPLPVIHTVGLLVHEDEEQIAVTDSKGPEEMGSVTKIPRQWVKAFHRLAPVSSKQAPVAPQPEFRPDQLAG
;
A
#
# COMPACT_ATOMS: atom_id res chain seq x y z
N MET A 1 -22.75 24.24 -17.00
CA MET A 1 -21.65 23.99 -16.05
C MET A 1 -21.95 22.66 -15.38
N PRO A 2 -21.18 21.57 -15.62
CA PRO A 2 -21.38 20.33 -14.88
C PRO A 2 -20.87 20.52 -13.44
N GLU A 3 -21.63 20.05 -12.46
CA GLU A 3 -21.23 20.11 -11.04
C GLU A 3 -20.00 19.25 -10.77
N PRO A 4 -19.05 19.70 -9.93
CA PRO A 4 -17.89 18.90 -9.58
C PRO A 4 -18.33 17.67 -8.77
N LYS A 5 -17.94 16.48 -9.26
CA LYS A 5 -18.21 15.20 -8.60
C LYS A 5 -17.51 15.19 -7.23
N ARG A 6 -18.29 15.17 -6.15
CA ARG A 6 -17.79 14.95 -4.79
C ARG A 6 -17.10 13.61 -4.70
N THR A 7 -15.84 13.61 -4.29
CA THR A 7 -15.06 12.39 -4.06
C THR A 7 -15.26 11.89 -2.62
N ILE A 8 -15.05 10.60 -2.41
CA ILE A 8 -15.21 9.90 -1.12
C ILE A 8 -14.33 10.53 -0.01
N SER A 9 -13.25 11.21 -0.41
CA SER A 9 -12.40 12.06 0.44
C SER A 9 -13.18 13.12 1.22
N ASP A 10 -14.22 13.71 0.61
CA ASP A 10 -14.92 14.89 1.15
C ASP A 10 -15.81 14.52 2.35
N LEU A 11 -16.23 13.27 2.44
CA LEU A 11 -17.12 12.78 3.50
C LEU A 11 -16.38 12.37 4.77
N ARG A 12 -15.13 11.92 4.67
CA ARG A 12 -14.33 11.47 5.82
C ARG A 12 -13.66 12.63 6.57
N ASN A 13 -13.48 13.77 5.91
CA ASN A 13 -12.78 14.93 6.45
C ASN A 13 -13.56 15.76 7.49
N ARG A 14 -14.86 15.49 7.68
CA ARG A 14 -15.73 16.30 8.58
C ARG A 14 -15.67 15.92 10.05
N GLU A 15 -15.07 14.78 10.42
CA GLU A 15 -15.23 14.22 11.77
C GLU A 15 -14.01 14.32 12.70
N ARG A 16 -12.91 15.00 12.31
CA ARG A 16 -11.75 15.17 13.20
C ARG A 16 -11.42 16.63 13.49
N GLY A 17 -12.10 17.16 14.50
CA GLY A 17 -11.57 18.28 15.27
C GLY A 17 -10.75 17.74 16.44
N ARG A 18 -9.42 17.94 16.42
CA ARG A 18 -8.56 18.28 17.58
C ARG A 18 -7.07 18.15 17.21
N GLU A 19 -6.41 19.31 17.16
CA GLU A 19 -4.98 19.52 17.47
C GLU A 19 -3.95 18.55 16.86
N GLU A 20 -4.00 18.34 15.55
CA GLU A 20 -2.87 17.77 14.82
C GLU A 20 -1.91 18.91 14.41
N PRO A 21 -0.58 18.75 14.58
CA PRO A 21 0.39 19.76 14.17
C PRO A 21 0.31 19.91 12.64
N PHE A 22 -0.28 21.02 12.20
CA PHE A 22 -0.31 21.39 10.80
C PHE A 22 1.12 21.68 10.34
N LEU A 23 1.69 20.76 9.55
CA LEU A 23 2.99 20.97 8.93
C LEU A 23 2.79 21.92 7.75
N GLU A 24 3.27 23.16 7.90
CA GLU A 24 3.13 24.20 6.87
C GLU A 24 3.65 23.70 5.51
N GLY A 25 2.83 23.88 4.47
CA GLY A 25 3.13 23.43 3.11
C GLY A 25 2.63 22.01 2.77
N TYR A 26 2.25 21.19 3.74
CA TYR A 26 1.69 19.86 3.46
C TYR A 26 0.19 19.94 3.13
N THR A 27 -0.25 19.11 2.18
CA THR A 27 -1.68 18.97 1.89
C THR A 27 -2.37 18.14 2.97
N ASP A 28 -3.60 18.49 3.34
CA ASP A 28 -4.44 17.71 4.29
C ASP A 28 -4.93 16.35 3.74
N VAL A 29 -4.52 15.98 2.52
CA VAL A 29 -4.89 14.69 1.92
C VAL A 29 -4.03 13.59 2.53
N GLU A 30 -4.63 12.79 3.41
CA GLU A 30 -4.06 11.52 3.85
C GLU A 30 -4.20 10.46 2.76
N TRP A 31 -3.09 9.78 2.45
CA TRP A 31 -3.08 8.62 1.56
C TRP A 31 -3.04 7.33 2.38
N GLU A 32 -3.89 6.37 2.01
CA GLU A 32 -3.89 5.05 2.61
C GLU A 32 -2.56 4.34 2.30
N MET A 33 -1.97 3.66 3.28
CA MET A 33 -0.83 2.79 3.03
C MET A 33 -1.34 1.44 2.53
N VAL A 34 -0.71 0.89 1.49
CA VAL A 34 -1.14 -0.37 0.86
C VAL A 34 0.03 -1.32 0.67
N SER A 35 -0.28 -2.60 0.66
CA SER A 35 0.60 -3.71 0.29
C SER A 35 0.01 -4.39 -0.95
N VAL A 36 0.77 -4.43 -2.04
CA VAL A 36 0.36 -4.96 -3.34
C VAL A 36 1.32 -6.09 -3.75
N LEU A 37 0.78 -7.27 -4.00
CA LEU A 37 1.49 -8.36 -4.68
C LEU A 37 1.05 -8.37 -6.13
N TRP A 38 1.98 -8.26 -7.09
CA TRP A 38 1.65 -8.16 -8.52
C TRP A 38 2.70 -8.82 -9.40
N VAL A 39 2.32 -9.18 -10.62
CA VAL A 39 3.23 -9.72 -11.64
C VAL A 39 3.90 -8.55 -12.36
N ASP A 40 5.23 -8.52 -12.34
CA ASP A 40 5.98 -7.48 -13.03
C ASP A 40 6.36 -7.92 -14.45
N ALA A 41 6.07 -7.06 -15.41
CA ALA A 41 6.51 -7.25 -16.78
C ALA A 41 7.95 -6.74 -16.88
N GLU A 42 8.89 -7.61 -16.54
CA GLU A 42 10.31 -7.30 -16.66
C GLU A 42 10.75 -7.22 -18.14
N SER A 43 11.78 -6.43 -18.38
CA SER A 43 12.46 -6.34 -19.66
C SER A 43 13.96 -6.49 -19.43
N ASP A 44 14.60 -7.34 -20.21
CA ASP A 44 16.06 -7.43 -20.28
C ASP A 44 16.55 -6.83 -21.60
N GLY A 45 17.54 -5.95 -21.49
CA GLY A 45 17.99 -5.11 -22.58
C GLY A 45 18.94 -4.04 -22.08
N GLY A 46 20.24 -4.25 -22.31
CA GLY A 46 21.27 -3.27 -22.00
C GLY A 46 21.41 -2.17 -23.07
N SER A 47 22.50 -1.42 -23.01
CA SER A 47 22.81 -0.37 -23.98
C SER A 47 23.25 -0.86 -25.38
N GLY A 48 23.28 -2.19 -25.62
CA GLY A 48 23.74 -2.81 -26.86
C GLY A 48 22.82 -3.92 -27.38
N TRP A 49 23.21 -4.56 -28.48
CA TRP A 49 22.51 -5.72 -29.03
C TRP A 49 22.67 -6.94 -28.13
N GLN A 50 21.60 -7.70 -27.96
CA GLN A 50 21.56 -8.89 -27.12
C GLN A 50 21.74 -10.16 -27.96
N ASP A 51 22.32 -11.19 -27.36
CA ASP A 51 22.40 -12.50 -28.01
C ASP A 51 21.00 -13.13 -28.14
N PRO A 52 20.61 -13.60 -29.34
CA PRO A 52 19.28 -14.17 -29.53
C PRO A 52 18.99 -15.42 -28.69
N GLU A 53 19.98 -16.27 -28.43
CA GLU A 53 19.78 -17.50 -27.64
C GLU A 53 19.57 -17.15 -26.16
N GLU A 54 20.37 -16.23 -25.62
CA GLU A 54 20.20 -15.71 -24.25
C GLU A 54 18.84 -15.05 -24.05
N MET A 55 18.38 -14.23 -25.02
CA MET A 55 17.07 -13.58 -24.94
C MET A 55 15.91 -14.57 -25.07
N MET A 56 16.08 -15.64 -25.85
CA MET A 56 15.08 -16.71 -25.95
C MET A 56 15.00 -17.55 -24.67
N GLU A 57 16.10 -17.71 -23.94
CA GLU A 57 16.10 -18.31 -22.62
C GLU A 57 15.41 -17.39 -21.59
N TYR A 58 15.78 -16.11 -21.57
CA TYR A 58 15.16 -15.10 -20.70
C TYR A 58 13.65 -15.03 -20.90
N ALA A 59 13.17 -14.98 -22.15
CA ALA A 59 11.74 -14.90 -22.48
C ALA A 59 10.90 -16.09 -21.98
N ARG A 60 11.53 -17.22 -21.62
CA ARG A 60 10.84 -18.40 -21.06
C ARG A 60 10.82 -18.41 -19.53
N ARG A 61 11.53 -17.49 -18.88
CA ARG A 61 11.54 -17.38 -17.42
C ARG A 61 10.16 -16.94 -16.94
N PRO A 62 9.69 -17.47 -15.80
CA PRO A 62 8.43 -17.03 -15.22
C PRO A 62 8.54 -15.58 -14.77
N LEU A 63 7.51 -14.78 -15.04
CA LEU A 63 7.44 -13.39 -14.57
C LEU A 63 7.52 -13.34 -13.04
N PRO A 64 8.36 -12.44 -12.48
CA PRO A 64 8.50 -12.30 -11.04
C PRO A 64 7.22 -11.74 -10.41
N VAL A 65 6.99 -12.12 -9.15
CA VAL A 65 5.98 -11.48 -8.31
C VAL A 65 6.66 -10.47 -7.42
N ILE A 66 6.28 -9.21 -7.57
CA ILE A 66 6.81 -8.10 -6.78
C ILE A 66 5.85 -7.81 -5.63
N HIS A 67 6.43 -7.57 -4.46
CA HIS A 67 5.73 -7.07 -3.28
C HIS A 67 6.06 -5.60 -3.09
N THR A 68 5.09 -4.73 -3.39
CA THR A 68 5.21 -3.28 -3.25
C THR A 68 4.41 -2.80 -2.04
N VAL A 69 5.03 -1.98 -1.19
CA VAL A 69 4.38 -1.29 -0.07
C VAL A 69 4.56 0.21 -0.27
N GLY A 70 3.48 0.99 -0.19
CA GLY A 70 3.55 2.43 -0.43
C GLY A 70 2.24 3.16 -0.13
N LEU A 71 2.24 4.46 -0.42
CA LEU A 71 1.08 5.34 -0.30
C LEU A 71 0.22 5.23 -1.56
N LEU A 72 -1.08 5.00 -1.40
CA LEU A 72 -2.04 4.88 -2.49
C LEU A 72 -2.37 6.25 -3.08
N VAL A 73 -1.85 6.53 -4.27
CA VAL A 73 -2.04 7.80 -4.99
C VAL A 73 -3.32 7.77 -5.82
N HIS A 74 -3.59 6.63 -6.47
CA HIS A 74 -4.74 6.47 -7.36
C HIS A 74 -5.22 5.02 -7.41
N GLU A 75 -6.53 4.84 -7.57
CA GLU A 75 -7.15 3.53 -7.69
C GLU A 75 -8.39 3.61 -8.59
N ASP A 76 -8.41 2.81 -9.66
CA ASP A 76 -9.59 2.65 -10.54
C ASP A 76 -9.68 1.22 -11.11
N GLU A 77 -10.63 0.97 -12.00
CA GLU A 77 -10.85 -0.35 -12.59
C GLU A 77 -9.64 -0.88 -13.39
N GLU A 78 -8.81 0.01 -13.91
CA GLU A 78 -7.69 -0.32 -14.79
C GLU A 78 -6.36 -0.46 -14.03
N GLN A 79 -6.15 0.34 -12.98
CA GLN A 79 -4.84 0.48 -12.35
C GLN A 79 -4.86 0.85 -10.86
N ILE A 80 -3.72 0.60 -10.23
CA ILE A 80 -3.34 1.08 -8.91
C ILE A 80 -2.05 1.90 -9.07
N ALA A 81 -1.96 3.06 -8.44
CA ALA A 81 -0.74 3.86 -8.43
C ALA A 81 -0.25 4.08 -7.00
N VAL A 82 1.03 3.80 -6.76
CA VAL A 82 1.67 3.92 -5.44
C VAL A 82 2.94 4.74 -5.51
N THR A 83 3.24 5.50 -4.46
CA THR A 83 4.53 6.18 -4.25
C THR A 83 5.11 5.81 -2.89
N ASP A 84 6.41 5.97 -2.72
CA ASP A 84 7.12 5.71 -1.46
C ASP A 84 7.11 6.92 -0.51
N SER A 85 6.94 8.14 -1.05
CA SER A 85 7.13 9.37 -0.30
C SER A 85 6.30 10.53 -0.88
N LYS A 86 5.91 11.46 -0.01
CA LYS A 86 5.15 12.66 -0.33
C LYS A 86 5.71 13.84 0.47
N GLY A 87 6.23 14.84 -0.23
CA GLY A 87 6.58 16.15 0.29
C GLY A 87 5.50 17.20 -0.02
N PRO A 88 5.74 18.46 0.38
CA PRO A 88 4.81 19.57 0.14
C PRO A 88 4.71 19.96 -1.35
N GLU A 89 5.83 19.91 -2.08
CA GLU A 89 5.90 20.29 -3.51
C GLU A 89 6.37 19.15 -4.43
N GLU A 90 7.03 18.14 -3.87
CA GLU A 90 7.61 17.01 -4.62
C GLU A 90 7.15 15.67 -4.02
N MET A 91 7.21 14.60 -4.82
CA MET A 91 6.92 13.25 -4.37
C MET A 91 7.88 12.26 -5.02
N GLY A 92 8.03 11.10 -4.40
CA GLY A 92 8.79 10.00 -4.99
C GLY A 92 8.15 9.46 -6.26
N SER A 93 8.86 8.53 -6.91
CA SER A 93 8.40 7.94 -8.16
C SER A 93 7.05 7.22 -7.98
N VAL A 94 6.11 7.48 -8.88
CA VAL A 94 4.82 6.80 -8.90
C VAL A 94 4.93 5.53 -9.73
N THR A 95 4.71 4.37 -9.10
CA THR A 95 4.60 3.08 -9.79
C THR A 95 3.14 2.83 -10.14
N LYS A 96 2.85 2.65 -11.44
CA LYS A 96 1.53 2.26 -11.94
C LYS A 96 1.48 0.75 -12.16
N ILE A 97 0.50 0.10 -11.54
CA ILE A 97 0.31 -1.35 -11.56
C ILE A 97 -1.05 -1.64 -12.22
N PRO A 98 -1.09 -2.31 -13.38
CA PRO A 98 -2.36 -2.74 -13.97
C PRO A 98 -3.13 -3.65 -13.03
N ARG A 99 -4.43 -3.39 -12.85
CA ARG A 99 -5.29 -4.15 -11.93
C ARG A 99 -5.30 -5.64 -12.26
N GLN A 100 -5.25 -5.96 -13.54
CA GLN A 100 -5.23 -7.33 -14.06
C GLN A 100 -3.98 -8.13 -13.66
N TRP A 101 -2.90 -7.45 -13.25
CA TRP A 101 -1.65 -8.10 -12.85
C TRP A 101 -1.49 -8.23 -11.33
N VAL A 102 -2.44 -7.69 -10.57
CA VAL A 102 -2.45 -7.76 -9.10
C VAL A 102 -2.88 -9.16 -8.65
N LYS A 103 -2.06 -9.80 -7.82
CA LYS A 103 -2.37 -11.06 -7.14
C LYS A 103 -3.02 -10.84 -5.78
N ALA A 104 -2.63 -9.80 -5.06
CA ALA A 104 -3.24 -9.42 -3.79
C ALA A 104 -3.09 -7.92 -3.52
N PHE A 105 -4.08 -7.35 -2.83
CA PHE A 105 -4.11 -5.94 -2.47
C PHE A 105 -4.67 -5.77 -1.06
N HIS A 106 -3.88 -5.16 -0.18
CA HIS A 106 -4.23 -4.95 1.22
C HIS A 106 -4.03 -3.50 1.62
N ARG A 107 -5.07 -2.88 2.18
CA ARG A 107 -4.93 -1.63 2.93
C ARG A 107 -4.34 -1.92 4.29
N LEU A 108 -3.30 -1.18 4.67
CA LEU A 108 -2.58 -1.35 5.92
C LEU A 108 -3.09 -0.37 6.96
N ALA A 109 -3.02 -0.79 8.22
CA ALA A 109 -3.34 0.03 9.38
C ALA A 109 -2.18 -0.07 10.40
N PRO A 110 -2.02 0.93 11.28
CA PRO A 110 -1.03 0.88 12.35
C PRO A 110 -1.14 -0.39 13.20
N VAL A 111 -0.01 -0.94 13.64
CA VAL A 111 0.03 -2.19 14.43
C VAL A 111 -0.67 -2.05 15.78
N SER A 112 -0.72 -0.83 16.35
CA SER A 112 -1.40 -0.53 17.62
C SER A 112 -2.93 -0.76 17.59
N SER A 113 -3.53 -0.87 16.40
CA SER A 113 -4.96 -1.14 16.23
C SER A 113 -5.34 -2.62 16.47
N LYS A 114 -4.38 -3.51 16.75
CA LYS A 114 -4.59 -4.93 17.05
C LYS A 114 -4.18 -5.29 18.49
N GLN A 115 -4.74 -4.64 19.50
CA GLN A 115 -4.84 -5.30 20.81
C GLN A 115 -6.10 -6.17 20.80
N ALA A 116 -5.92 -7.48 20.68
CA ALA A 116 -6.96 -8.41 21.09
C ALA A 116 -7.26 -8.17 22.57
N PRO A 117 -8.53 -8.22 23.03
CA PRO A 117 -8.80 -8.16 24.45
C PRO A 117 -8.02 -9.29 25.12
N VAL A 118 -7.11 -8.91 26.02
CA VAL A 118 -6.42 -9.87 26.88
C VAL A 118 -7.52 -10.59 27.65
N ALA A 119 -7.77 -11.87 27.32
CA ALA A 119 -8.70 -12.68 28.08
C ALA A 119 -8.27 -12.61 29.55
N PRO A 120 -9.20 -12.37 30.50
CA PRO A 120 -8.83 -12.33 31.91
C PRO A 120 -8.12 -13.64 32.25
N GLN A 121 -6.86 -13.54 32.68
CA GLN A 121 -6.15 -14.72 33.13
C GLN A 121 -6.91 -15.32 34.32
N PRO A 122 -7.12 -16.64 34.37
CA PRO A 122 -7.72 -17.25 35.55
C PRO A 122 -6.83 -16.93 36.76
N GLU A 123 -7.42 -16.28 37.76
CA GLU A 123 -6.75 -16.04 39.03
C GLU A 123 -6.34 -17.39 39.63
N PHE A 124 -5.03 -17.64 39.65
CA PHE A 124 -4.48 -18.82 40.29
C PHE A 124 -4.69 -18.68 41.80
N ARG A 125 -5.67 -19.39 42.36
CA ARG A 125 -5.85 -19.47 43.81
C ARG A 125 -4.83 -20.48 44.37
N PRO A 126 -3.92 -20.05 45.26
CA PRO A 126 -2.89 -20.94 45.82
C PRO A 126 -3.47 -22.07 46.70
N ASP A 127 -4.77 -22.05 47.00
CA ASP A 127 -5.42 -22.99 47.93
C ASP A 127 -5.70 -24.39 47.32
N GLN A 128 -5.42 -24.63 46.04
CA GLN A 128 -5.75 -25.89 45.36
C GLN A 128 -4.60 -26.91 45.27
N LEU A 129 -3.49 -26.71 45.99
CA LEU A 129 -2.39 -27.68 46.11
C LEU A 129 -2.28 -28.22 47.55
N ALA A 130 -3.34 -28.84 48.05
CA ALA A 130 -3.27 -29.73 49.22
C ALA A 130 -4.44 -30.72 49.15
N GLY A 131 -4.18 -31.88 48.55
CA GLY A 131 -5.07 -33.03 48.49
C GLY A 131 -4.29 -34.27 48.11
#